data_AF-A0A8T5JXL4-F1
#
_entry.id   AF-A0A8T5JXL4-F1
#
_cell.length_a   1.000
_cell.length_b   1.000
_cell.length_c   1.000
_cell.angle_alpha   90.00
_cell.angle_beta   90.00
_cell.angle_gamma   90.00
#
_symmetry.space_group_name_H-M   'P 1'
#
loop_
_entity.id
_entity.type
_entity.pdbx_description
1 polymer ?
#
loop_
_entity_poly.entity_id
_entity_poly.type
_entity_poly.pdbx_seq_one_letter_code
_entity_poly.pdbx_strand_id
1 'polypeptide(L)'
;MVIVIDPQIAGISGDMLLSSLVNLGADKNKIIEGIAKSQKFLPGSTIKKIDFQKIQKRGIESTELILEIDEDVSARKGIEIKKAILDSVDELSLSIKAKIFAESCIDTLISSESKIHGVSEDTVHFHEASSIDTLVDIVGITIALDNLKFFEE
;
A
#
# COMPACT_ATOMS: atom_id res chain seq x y z
N MET A 1 -20.10 -1.53 9.98
CA MET A 1 -19.64 -2.72 9.22
C MET A 1 -18.40 -3.26 9.93
N VAL A 2 -18.18 -4.58 9.98
CA VAL A 2 -17.03 -5.18 10.66
C VAL A 2 -16.21 -5.97 9.65
N ILE A 3 -14.92 -5.69 9.52
CA ILE A 3 -13.96 -6.55 8.82
C ILE A 3 -13.29 -7.44 9.86
N VAL A 4 -13.19 -8.73 9.57
CA VAL A 4 -12.39 -9.68 10.34
C VAL A 4 -11.21 -10.11 9.48
N ILE A 5 -9.98 -9.87 9.97
CA ILE A 5 -8.74 -10.37 9.36
C ILE A 5 -8.17 -11.41 10.33
N ASP A 6 -8.02 -12.65 9.88
CA ASP A 6 -7.40 -13.73 10.65
C ASP A 6 -6.08 -14.17 9.99
N PRO A 7 -4.95 -13.53 10.32
CA PRO A 7 -3.66 -13.82 9.72
C PRO A 7 -2.86 -14.90 10.48
N GLN A 8 -3.47 -15.64 11.43
CA GLN A 8 -2.74 -16.46 12.41
C GLN A 8 -1.87 -17.59 11.82
N ILE A 9 -2.23 -18.14 10.66
CA ILE A 9 -1.53 -19.31 10.09
C ILE A 9 -0.35 -18.89 9.21
N ALA A 10 -0.55 -17.93 8.31
CA ALA A 10 0.41 -17.61 7.25
C ALA A 10 0.59 -16.11 6.98
N GLY A 11 -0.05 -15.24 7.77
CA GLY A 11 -0.09 -13.80 7.48
C GLY A 11 -1.03 -13.45 6.32
N ILE A 12 -0.97 -12.18 5.91
CA ILE A 12 -1.59 -11.66 4.69
C ILE A 12 -0.64 -10.60 4.10
N SER A 13 -0.32 -10.71 2.82
CA SER A 13 0.46 -9.70 2.10
C SER A 13 -0.40 -8.50 1.70
N GLY A 14 0.22 -7.35 1.42
CA GLY A 14 -0.51 -6.12 1.11
C GLY A 14 -1.34 -6.23 -0.16
N ASP A 15 -0.80 -6.83 -1.21
CA ASP A 15 -1.50 -7.13 -2.47
C ASP A 15 -2.76 -8.01 -2.27
N MET A 16 -2.69 -9.00 -1.37
CA MET A 16 -3.81 -9.86 -1.01
C MET A 16 -4.88 -9.09 -0.23
N LEU A 17 -4.46 -8.25 0.73
CA LEU A 17 -5.38 -7.40 1.48
C LEU A 17 -6.07 -6.40 0.54
N LEU A 18 -5.32 -5.71 -0.33
CA LEU A 18 -5.87 -4.79 -1.31
C LEU A 18 -6.84 -5.49 -2.28
N SER A 19 -6.46 -6.66 -2.78
CA SER A 19 -7.34 -7.47 -3.65
C SER A 19 -8.62 -7.91 -2.93
N SER A 20 -8.53 -8.22 -1.64
CA SER A 20 -9.70 -8.58 -0.83
C SER A 20 -10.67 -7.41 -0.65
N LEU A 21 -10.16 -6.18 -0.48
CA LEU A 21 -10.97 -4.97 -0.37
C LEU A 21 -11.65 -4.61 -1.69
N VAL A 22 -10.97 -4.81 -2.82
CA VAL A 22 -11.60 -4.71 -4.15
C VAL A 22 -12.72 -5.74 -4.30
N ASN A 23 -12.49 -6.98 -3.85
CA ASN A 23 -13.51 -8.03 -3.87
C ASN A 23 -14.70 -7.71 -2.94
N LEU A 24 -14.45 -7.00 -1.83
CA LEU A 24 -15.47 -6.52 -0.90
C LEU A 24 -16.33 -5.39 -1.49
N GLY A 25 -15.87 -4.74 -2.57
CA GLY A 25 -16.62 -3.72 -3.30
C GLY A 25 -15.91 -2.36 -3.42
N ALA A 26 -14.63 -2.26 -3.04
CA ALA A 26 -13.88 -1.03 -3.30
C ALA A 26 -13.75 -0.79 -4.81
N ASP A 27 -13.86 0.47 -5.21
CA ASP A 27 -13.76 0.89 -6.61
C ASP A 27 -12.32 0.75 -7.12
N LYS A 28 -12.09 -0.30 -7.91
CA LYS A 28 -10.77 -0.58 -8.47
C LYS A 28 -10.23 0.55 -9.36
N ASN A 29 -11.10 1.31 -10.04
CA ASN A 29 -10.65 2.38 -10.92
C ASN A 29 -10.10 3.54 -10.10
N LYS A 30 -10.76 3.89 -8.98
CA LYS A 30 -10.23 4.91 -8.05
C LYS A 30 -8.88 4.52 -7.47
N ILE A 31 -8.69 3.24 -7.14
CA ILE A 31 -7.42 2.72 -6.62
C ILE A 31 -6.33 2.84 -7.69
N ILE A 32 -6.60 2.36 -8.92
CA ILE A 32 -5.65 2.44 -10.05
C ILE A 32 -5.28 3.89 -10.37
N GLU A 33 -6.27 4.77 -10.50
CA GLU A 33 -6.04 6.19 -10.78
C GLU A 33 -5.27 6.88 -9.65
N GLY A 34 -5.58 6.54 -8.40
CA GLY A 34 -4.91 7.09 -7.23
C GLY A 34 -3.43 6.70 -7.20
N ILE A 35 -3.14 5.42 -7.38
CA ILE A 35 -1.77 4.88 -7.46
C ILE A 35 -1.00 5.51 -8.63
N ALA A 36 -1.63 5.64 -9.80
CA ALA A 36 -0.99 6.26 -10.96
C ALA A 36 -0.59 7.72 -10.70
N LYS A 37 -1.43 8.49 -9.99
CA LYS A 37 -1.08 9.85 -9.55
C LYS A 37 0.05 9.87 -8.52
N SER A 38 0.11 8.87 -7.66
CA SER A 38 1.11 8.74 -6.60
C SER A 38 2.50 8.35 -7.08
N GLN A 39 2.63 7.66 -8.23
CA GLN A 39 3.92 7.23 -8.78
C GLN A 39 4.94 8.39 -8.88
N LYS A 40 4.48 9.62 -9.15
CA LYS A 40 5.34 10.82 -9.28
C LYS A 40 6.17 11.11 -8.02
N PHE A 41 5.74 10.63 -6.84
CA PHE A 41 6.43 10.87 -5.58
C PHE A 41 7.59 9.89 -5.31
N LEU A 42 7.73 8.84 -6.13
CA LEU A 42 8.85 7.90 -6.09
C LEU A 42 9.59 7.90 -7.43
N PRO A 43 10.48 8.88 -7.67
CA PRO A 43 11.28 8.91 -8.89
C PRO A 43 12.16 7.65 -8.99
N GLY A 44 12.40 7.21 -10.23
CA GLY A 44 13.13 5.96 -10.51
C GLY A 44 12.29 4.69 -10.38
N SER A 45 10.98 4.81 -10.16
CA SER A 45 10.01 3.71 -10.22
C SER A 45 8.91 3.99 -11.23
N THR A 46 8.56 2.99 -12.02
CA THR A 46 7.51 3.05 -13.03
C THR A 46 6.59 1.85 -12.91
N ILE A 47 5.28 2.10 -12.82
CA ILE A 47 4.26 1.06 -12.90
C ILE A 47 3.95 0.84 -14.38
N LYS A 48 4.42 -0.28 -14.93
CA LYS A 48 4.14 -0.67 -16.32
C LYS A 48 2.69 -1.13 -16.48
N LYS A 49 2.16 -1.78 -15.45
CA LYS A 49 0.80 -2.31 -15.44
C LYS A 49 0.27 -2.41 -14.02
N ILE A 50 -0.99 -2.05 -13.87
CA ILE A 50 -1.77 -2.28 -12.66
C ILE A 50 -3.22 -2.60 -13.06
N ASP A 51 -3.76 -3.72 -12.57
CA ASP A 51 -5.17 -4.09 -12.75
C ASP A 51 -5.59 -5.08 -11.65
N PHE A 52 -6.90 -5.26 -11.49
CA PHE A 52 -7.48 -6.30 -10.65
C PHE A 52 -8.30 -7.26 -11.50
N GLN A 53 -7.96 -8.54 -11.41
CA GLN A 53 -8.54 -9.59 -12.24
C GLN A 53 -9.18 -10.68 -11.39
N LYS A 54 -10.28 -11.24 -11.89
CA LYS A 54 -10.90 -12.44 -11.31
C LYS A 54 -10.16 -13.67 -11.81
N ILE A 55 -9.71 -14.49 -10.87
CA ILE A 55 -8.96 -15.71 -11.13
C ILE A 55 -9.58 -16.89 -10.37
N GLN A 56 -9.20 -18.11 -10.74
CA GLN A 56 -9.42 -19.29 -9.90
C GLN A 56 -8.10 -19.79 -9.31
N LYS A 57 -8.01 -19.81 -7.97
CA LYS A 57 -6.90 -20.47 -7.24
C LYS A 57 -7.45 -21.71 -6.56
N ARG A 58 -6.97 -22.89 -6.96
CA ARG A 58 -7.36 -24.19 -6.38
C ARG A 58 -8.89 -24.41 -6.33
N GLY A 59 -9.61 -23.96 -7.35
CA GLY A 59 -11.07 -24.11 -7.46
C GLY A 59 -11.91 -23.05 -6.73
N ILE A 60 -11.27 -22.04 -6.12
CA ILE A 60 -11.94 -20.93 -5.46
C ILE A 60 -11.76 -19.66 -6.31
N GLU A 61 -12.85 -18.93 -6.56
CA GLU A 61 -12.76 -17.62 -7.21
C GLU A 61 -12.08 -16.61 -6.28
N SER A 62 -11.13 -15.85 -6.81
CA SER A 62 -10.41 -14.82 -6.08
C SER A 62 -10.18 -13.60 -6.97
N THR A 63 -9.93 -12.46 -6.34
CA THR A 63 -9.42 -11.27 -7.01
C THR A 63 -7.90 -11.26 -6.82
N GLU A 64 -7.16 -10.98 -7.88
CA GLU A 64 -5.70 -10.83 -7.86
C GLU A 64 -5.30 -9.46 -8.42
N LEU A 65 -4.37 -8.81 -7.72
CA LEU A 65 -3.67 -7.62 -8.18
C LEU A 65 -2.60 -8.05 -9.19
N ILE A 66 -2.72 -7.54 -10.41
CA ILE A 66 -1.71 -7.68 -11.45
C ILE A 66 -0.87 -6.41 -11.44
N LEU A 67 0.34 -6.50 -10.92
CA LEU A 67 1.25 -5.37 -10.78
C LEU A 67 2.58 -5.68 -11.46
N GLU A 68 2.95 -4.90 -12.47
CA GLU A 68 4.24 -4.98 -13.16
C GLU A 68 4.96 -3.66 -12.95
N ILE A 69 6.11 -3.70 -12.30
CA ILE A 69 6.89 -2.54 -11.91
C ILE A 69 8.27 -2.60 -12.58
N ASP A 70 8.84 -1.44 -12.88
CA ASP A 70 10.25 -1.23 -13.23
C ASP A 70 10.87 -0.25 -12.23
N GLU A 71 11.96 -0.64 -11.56
CA GLU A 71 12.68 0.23 -10.64
C GLU A 71 14.18 0.19 -10.90
N ASP A 72 14.77 1.38 -11.01
CA ASP A 72 16.23 1.57 -11.13
C ASP A 72 16.87 1.92 -9.78
N VAL A 73 16.14 1.74 -8.67
CA VAL A 73 16.54 2.16 -7.32
C VAL A 73 16.67 0.94 -6.42
N SER A 74 17.85 0.74 -5.81
CA SER A 74 18.14 -0.42 -4.97
C SER A 74 17.84 -0.22 -3.48
N ALA A 75 17.62 1.02 -3.04
CA ALA A 75 17.29 1.37 -1.67
C ALA A 75 16.72 2.80 -1.59
N ARG A 76 15.82 3.03 -0.63
CA ARG A 76 15.29 4.35 -0.27
C ARG A 76 15.32 4.51 1.23
N LYS A 77 15.42 5.75 1.72
CA LYS A 77 15.27 5.98 3.17
C LYS A 77 13.81 5.80 3.56
N GLY A 78 13.57 5.29 4.77
CA GLY A 78 12.21 5.17 5.29
C GLY A 78 11.45 6.51 5.25
N ILE A 79 12.14 7.61 5.57
CA ILE A 79 11.59 8.97 5.52
C ILE A 79 11.15 9.41 4.10
N GLU A 80 11.83 8.93 3.05
CA GLU A 80 11.50 9.25 1.67
C GLU A 80 10.18 8.59 1.27
N ILE A 81 9.98 7.33 1.69
CA ILE A 81 8.73 6.60 1.43
C ILE A 81 7.59 7.15 2.27
N LYS A 82 7.83 7.44 3.55
CA LYS A 82 6.86 8.13 4.40
C LYS A 82 6.38 9.40 3.73
N LYS A 83 7.30 10.23 3.25
CA LYS A 83 6.94 11.46 2.53
C LYS A 83 6.11 11.15 1.28
N ALA A 84 6.51 10.18 0.46
CA ALA A 84 5.77 9.83 -0.75
C ALA A 84 4.33 9.34 -0.47
N ILE A 85 4.14 8.57 0.61
CA ILE A 85 2.81 8.11 1.05
C ILE A 85 1.97 9.30 1.54
N LEU A 86 2.52 10.18 2.36
CA LEU A 86 1.78 11.34 2.87
C LEU A 86 1.42 12.33 1.76
N ASP A 87 2.37 12.64 0.87
CA ASP A 87 2.14 13.49 -0.29
C ASP A 87 1.08 12.87 -1.23
N SER A 88 1.04 11.54 -1.35
CA SER A 88 0.01 10.81 -2.09
C SER A 88 -1.38 10.98 -1.48
N VAL A 89 -1.51 10.77 -0.18
CA VAL A 89 -2.79 10.90 0.53
C VAL A 89 -3.31 12.34 0.41
N ASP A 90 -2.43 13.32 0.53
CA ASP A 90 -2.78 14.74 0.40
C ASP A 90 -3.20 15.11 -1.03
N GLU A 91 -2.46 14.67 -2.05
CA GLU A 91 -2.82 14.85 -3.47
C GLU A 91 -4.20 14.26 -3.80
N LEU A 92 -4.52 13.11 -3.21
CA LEU A 92 -5.78 12.41 -3.43
C LEU A 92 -6.94 12.97 -2.60
N SER A 93 -6.68 13.94 -1.72
CA SER A 93 -7.67 14.56 -0.84
C SER A 93 -8.47 13.53 -0.03
N LEU A 94 -7.79 12.48 0.46
CA LEU A 94 -8.42 11.45 1.29
C LEU A 94 -8.78 12.01 2.68
N SER A 95 -9.63 11.30 3.42
CA SER A 95 -10.05 11.75 4.75
C SER A 95 -8.88 11.88 5.74
N ILE A 96 -9.05 12.73 6.76
CA ILE A 96 -8.06 12.91 7.84
C ILE A 96 -7.74 11.56 8.51
N LYS A 97 -8.76 10.74 8.73
CA LYS A 97 -8.60 9.40 9.32
C LYS A 97 -7.82 8.46 8.39
N ALA A 98 -8.03 8.55 7.07
CA ALA A 98 -7.24 7.82 6.09
C ALA A 98 -5.75 8.25 6.11
N LYS A 99 -5.47 9.54 6.30
CA LYS A 99 -4.10 10.05 6.48
C LYS A 99 -3.44 9.52 7.73
N ILE A 100 -4.14 9.55 8.87
CA ILE A 100 -3.64 9.00 10.13
C ILE A 100 -3.35 7.49 9.99
N PHE A 101 -4.23 6.76 9.29
CA PHE A 101 -4.02 5.34 9.02
C PHE A 101 -2.75 5.10 8.19
N ALA A 102 -2.61 5.77 7.04
CA ALA A 102 -1.44 5.62 6.17
C ALA A 102 -0.13 5.98 6.88
N GLU A 103 -0.13 7.06 7.68
CA GLU A 103 1.00 7.47 8.51
C GLU A 103 1.35 6.38 9.53
N SER A 104 0.36 5.84 10.23
CA SER A 104 0.59 4.79 11.24
C SER A 104 1.19 3.51 10.63
N CYS A 105 0.80 3.15 9.40
CA CYS A 105 1.34 1.99 8.70
C CYS A 105 2.83 2.17 8.41
N ILE A 106 3.22 3.29 7.80
CA ILE A 106 4.63 3.52 7.44
C ILE A 106 5.51 3.75 8.68
N ASP A 107 4.99 4.41 9.72
CA ASP A 107 5.72 4.57 10.99
C ASP A 107 5.98 3.21 11.67
N THR A 108 5.01 2.29 11.61
CA THR A 108 5.19 0.92 12.12
C THR A 108 6.29 0.18 11.35
N LEU A 109 6.35 0.32 10.03
CA LEU A 109 7.42 -0.26 9.21
C LEU A 109 8.79 0.35 9.54
N ILE A 110 8.88 1.68 9.57
CA ILE A 110 10.13 2.40 9.89
C ILE A 110 10.67 1.97 11.26
N SER A 111 9.81 1.92 12.28
CA SER A 111 10.20 1.52 13.63
C SER A 111 10.67 0.07 13.70
N SER A 112 10.00 -0.83 12.96
CA SER A 112 10.36 -2.25 12.88
C SER A 112 11.74 -2.43 12.23
N GLU A 113 11.96 -1.80 11.08
CA GLU A 113 13.22 -1.84 10.34
C GLU A 113 14.37 -1.21 11.14
N SER A 114 14.13 -0.07 11.78
CA SER A 114 15.09 0.60 12.67
C SER A 114 15.55 -0.34 13.80
N LYS A 115 14.61 -1.06 14.41
CA LYS A 115 14.89 -2.03 15.48
C LYS A 115 15.67 -3.24 14.99
N ILE A 116 15.34 -3.78 13.82
CA ILE A 116 16.02 -4.95 13.23
C ILE A 116 17.46 -4.60 12.83
N HIS A 117 17.66 -3.41 12.26
CA HIS A 117 18.95 -2.95 11.77
C HIS A 117 19.80 -2.22 12.81
N GLY A 118 19.23 -1.85 13.97
CA GLY A 118 19.96 -1.18 15.05
C GLY A 118 20.39 0.25 14.71
N VAL A 119 19.67 0.93 13.82
CA VAL A 119 19.92 2.32 13.37
C VAL A 119 18.76 3.22 13.76
N SER A 120 18.91 4.55 13.74
CA SER A 120 17.81 5.45 14.05
C SER A 120 16.73 5.44 12.95
N GLU A 121 15.48 5.69 13.33
CA GLU A 121 14.35 5.82 12.37
C GLU A 121 14.63 6.89 11.28
N ASP A 122 15.34 7.98 11.60
CA ASP A 122 15.73 9.02 10.64
C ASP A 122 16.75 8.55 9.59
N THR A 123 17.50 7.49 9.89
CA THR A 123 18.60 7.00 9.05
C THR A 123 18.36 5.61 8.47
N VAL A 124 17.21 4.99 8.79
CA VAL A 124 16.89 3.65 8.30
C VAL A 124 16.70 3.68 6.78
N HIS A 125 17.36 2.73 6.13
CA HIS A 125 17.20 2.47 4.71
C HIS A 125 16.37 1.21 4.54
N PHE A 126 15.36 1.28 3.68
CA PHE A 126 14.64 0.10 3.25
C PHE A 126 15.37 -0.51 2.07
N HIS A 127 15.44 -1.84 2.10
CA HIS A 127 16.00 -2.66 1.03
C HIS A 127 14.87 -3.44 0.33
N GLU A 128 13.99 -4.05 1.11
CA GLU A 128 12.82 -4.79 0.58
C GLU A 128 11.58 -3.87 0.53
N ALA A 129 11.34 -3.11 1.60
CA ALA A 129 10.24 -2.13 1.66
C ALA A 129 10.52 -0.82 0.88
N SER A 130 11.63 -0.73 0.13
CA SER A 130 11.96 0.48 -0.65
C SER A 130 11.18 0.62 -1.95
N SER A 131 10.50 -0.46 -2.35
CA SER A 131 9.80 -0.53 -3.63
C SER A 131 8.54 0.35 -3.65
N ILE A 132 8.18 0.80 -4.84
CA ILE A 132 6.84 1.36 -5.10
C ILE A 132 5.72 0.39 -4.74
N ASP A 133 5.98 -0.92 -4.65
CA ASP A 133 5.05 -1.92 -4.12
C ASP A 133 4.55 -1.56 -2.71
N THR A 134 5.44 -1.10 -1.82
CA THR A 134 5.06 -0.63 -0.48
C THR A 134 4.14 0.60 -0.53
N LEU A 135 4.36 1.49 -1.49
CA LEU A 135 3.46 2.62 -1.72
C LEU A 135 2.10 2.14 -2.26
N VAL A 136 2.10 1.19 -3.20
CA VAL A 136 0.89 0.59 -3.79
C VAL A 136 0.05 -0.05 -2.68
N ASP A 137 0.68 -0.82 -1.79
CA ASP A 137 0.02 -1.46 -0.67
C ASP A 137 -0.62 -0.43 0.26
N ILE A 138 0.18 0.47 0.84
CA ILE A 138 -0.33 1.40 1.87
C ILE A 138 -1.32 2.38 1.26
N VAL A 139 -1.00 3.04 0.15
CA VAL A 139 -1.88 4.03 -0.48
C VAL A 139 -3.11 3.34 -1.08
N GLY A 140 -2.95 2.20 -1.75
CA GLY A 140 -4.06 1.44 -2.33
C GLY A 140 -5.06 0.97 -1.27
N ILE A 141 -4.58 0.39 -0.17
CA ILE A 141 -5.43 -0.03 0.96
C ILE A 141 -6.11 1.18 1.59
N THR A 142 -5.39 2.29 1.74
CA THR A 142 -5.94 3.53 2.30
C THR A 142 -7.09 4.06 1.44
N ILE A 143 -6.92 4.13 0.11
CA ILE A 143 -7.98 4.52 -0.83
C ILE A 143 -9.16 3.55 -0.73
N ALA A 144 -8.90 2.24 -0.69
CA ALA A 144 -9.93 1.22 -0.65
C ALA A 144 -10.79 1.30 0.63
N LEU A 145 -10.15 1.45 1.79
CA LEU A 145 -10.83 1.60 3.08
C LEU A 145 -11.63 2.90 3.16
N ASP A 146 -11.09 4.01 2.65
CA ASP A 146 -11.79 5.31 2.61
C ASP A 146 -13.00 5.24 1.65
N ASN A 147 -12.83 4.62 0.49
CA ASN A 147 -13.91 4.42 -0.47
C ASN A 147 -15.04 3.53 0.08
N LEU A 148 -14.70 2.50 0.85
CA LEU A 148 -15.64 1.63 1.55
C LEU A 148 -16.18 2.22 2.86
N LYS A 149 -15.79 3.46 3.20
CA LYS A 149 -16.24 4.21 4.38
C LYS A 149 -15.87 3.54 5.71
N PHE A 150 -14.78 2.77 5.76
CA PHE A 150 -14.32 2.14 7.00
C PHE A 150 -13.71 3.12 8.01
N PHE A 151 -13.38 4.33 7.56
CA PHE A 151 -12.96 5.40 8.46
C PHE A 151 -14.13 6.24 8.98
N GLU A 152 -15.34 6.09 8.43
CA GLU A 152 -16.54 6.75 8.96
C GLU A 152 -17.04 5.94 10.18
N GLU A 153 -16.84 6.51 11.37
CA GLU A 153 -17.51 6.11 12.62
C GLU A 153 -18.35 7.30 13.08
#